data_AF-A0A257QN02-F1
#
_entry.id   AF-A0A257QN02-F1
#
_cell.length_a   1.000
_cell.length_b   1.000
_cell.length_c   1.000
_cell.angle_alpha   90.00
_cell.angle_beta   90.00
_cell.angle_gamma   90.00
#
_symmetry.space_group_name_H-M   'P 1'
#
loop_
_entity.id
_entity.type
_entity.pdbx_description
1 polymer ?
#
loop_
_entity_poly.entity_id
_entity_poly.type
_entity_poly.pdbx_seq_one_letter_code
_entity_poly.pdbx_strand_id
1 'polypeptide(L)' 'MLDARSFDLRSCSAAEPAFIAPLTRLVLSDRLITLAQEAERAGLAPTAHRLVKLALKIYDR' A
#
# COMPACT_ATOMS: atom_id res chain seq x y z
N MET A 1 -3.07 -40.43 -1.77
CA MET A 1 -4.42 -39.85 -1.99
C MET A 1 -4.38 -38.44 -1.45
N LEU A 2 -4.57 -37.43 -2.32
CA LEU A 2 -4.43 -36.01 -2.02
C LEU A 2 -5.77 -35.46 -1.52
N ASP A 3 -5.82 -34.95 -0.29
CA ASP A 3 -7.00 -34.29 0.25
C ASP A 3 -7.16 -32.89 -0.36
N ALA A 4 -8.36 -32.66 -0.91
CA ALA A 4 -8.81 -31.40 -1.45
C ALA A 4 -8.93 -30.38 -0.30
N ARG A 5 -7.89 -29.58 -0.08
CA ARG A 5 -7.98 -28.38 0.76
C ARG A 5 -8.90 -27.39 0.06
N SER A 6 -10.15 -27.38 0.53
CA SER A 6 -11.17 -26.36 0.28
C SER A 6 -10.56 -24.98 0.53
N PHE A 7 -10.22 -24.27 -0.55
CA PHE A 7 -9.77 -22.89 -0.47
C PHE A 7 -11.03 -22.03 -0.35
N ASP A 8 -11.44 -21.74 0.88
CA ASP A 8 -12.60 -20.90 1.19
C ASP A 8 -12.38 -19.48 0.64
N LEU A 9 -12.95 -19.22 -0.55
CA LEU A 9 -13.08 -17.88 -1.14
C LEU A 9 -14.07 -16.97 -0.38
N ARG A 10 -14.52 -17.38 0.80
CA ARG A 10 -15.52 -16.65 1.63
C ARG A 10 -14.93 -15.77 2.73
N SER A 11 -13.61 -15.71 2.89
CA SER A 11 -12.98 -14.74 3.82
C SER A 11 -12.64 -13.39 3.19
N CYS A 12 -13.33 -12.98 2.11
CA CYS A 12 -13.55 -11.55 1.86
C CYS A 12 -14.59 -11.05 2.89
N SER A 13 -14.25 -11.15 4.17
CA SER A 13 -14.98 -10.51 5.25
C SER A 13 -14.94 -9.02 4.98
N ALA A 14 -16.12 -8.47 4.68
CA ALA A 14 -16.46 -7.06 4.56
C ALA A 14 -15.35 -6.12 5.07
N ALA A 15 -14.56 -5.57 4.16
CA ALA A 15 -13.84 -4.37 4.46
C ALA A 15 -14.92 -3.31 4.72
N GLU A 16 -15.08 -2.94 5.99
CA GLU A 16 -15.87 -1.78 6.39
C GLU A 16 -15.55 -0.61 5.45
N PRO A 17 -16.51 0.28 5.14
CA PRO A 17 -16.23 1.45 4.33
C PRO A 17 -15.14 2.25 5.05
N ALA A 18 -13.89 2.02 4.66
CA ALA A 18 -12.74 2.72 5.19
C ALA A 18 -13.05 4.18 4.98
N PHE A 19 -13.21 4.92 6.08
CA PHE A 19 -13.45 6.35 6.05
C PHE A 19 -12.43 6.96 5.09
N ILE A 20 -12.89 7.36 3.89
CA ILE A 20 -12.05 7.96 2.87
C ILE A 20 -11.82 9.38 3.35
N ALA A 21 -10.91 9.52 4.31
CA ALA A 21 -10.45 10.83 4.75
C ALA A 21 -9.95 11.56 3.49
N PRO A 22 -10.31 12.84 3.31
CA PRO A 22 -9.78 13.61 2.20
C PRO A 22 -8.26 13.53 2.24
N LEU A 23 -7.67 12.92 1.21
CA LEU A 23 -6.23 12.75 1.07
C LEU A 23 -5.59 14.13 0.94
N THR A 24 -5.20 14.70 2.07
CA THR A 24 -4.37 15.91 2.07
C THR A 24 -3.00 15.56 1.50
N ARG A 25 -2.31 16.56 0.93
CA ARG A 25 -0.93 16.39 0.43
C ARG A 25 -0.03 15.71 1.47
N LEU A 26 -0.22 16.06 2.75
CA LEU A 26 0.49 15.47 3.88
C LEU A 26 0.19 13.98 4.04
N VAL A 27 -1.09 13.59 4.15
CA VAL A 27 -1.50 12.19 4.32
C VAL A 27 -1.05 11.33 3.13
N LEU A 28 -1.15 11.87 1.92
CA LEU A 28 -0.72 11.16 0.72
C LEU A 28 0.80 10.98 0.69
N SER A 29 1.58 12.00 1.09
CA SER A 29 3.03 11.87 1.21
C SER A 29 3.46 10.86 2.27
N ASP A 30 2.81 10.85 3.43
CA ASP A 30 3.10 9.92 4.54
C ASP A 30 2.84 8.46 4.14
N ARG A 31 1.72 8.21 3.46
CA ARG A 31 1.40 6.88 2.91
C ARG A 31 2.43 6.40 1.89
N LEU A 32 2.89 7.28 0.99
CA LEU A 32 3.92 6.92 0.00
C LEU A 32 5.27 6.62 0.64
N ILE A 33 5.65 7.36 1.69
CA ILE A 33 6.86 7.10 2.47
C ILE A 33 6.76 5.74 3.18
N THR A 34 5.62 5.45 3.80
CA THR A 34 5.38 4.16 4.47
C THR A 34 5.50 3.00 3.48
N LEU A 35 4.85 3.09 2.32
CA LEU A 35 4.95 2.08 1.26
C LEU A 35 6.39 1.94 0.73
N ALA A 36 7.15 3.04 0.66
CA ALA A 36 8.55 2.99 0.24
C ALA A 36 9.40 2.19 1.24
N GLN A 37 9.18 2.39 2.54
CA GLN A 37 9.88 1.63 3.59
C GLN A 37 9.51 0.15 3.56
N GLU A 38 8.24 -0.18 3.33
CA GLU A 38 7.79 -1.57 3.15
C GLU A 38 8.42 -2.21 1.90
N ALA A 39 8.45 -1.49 0.79
CA ALA A 39 9.12 -1.93 -0.43
C ALA A 39 10.61 -2.18 -0.22
N GLU A 40 11.30 -1.29 0.52
CA GLU A 40 12.72 -1.46 0.87
C GLU A 40 12.94 -2.73 1.71
N ARG A 41 12.12 -2.94 2.74
CA ARG A 41 12.17 -4.16 3.58
C ARG A 41 11.89 -5.44 2.79
N ALA A 42 11.07 -5.35 1.74
CA ALA A 42 10.79 -6.44 0.83
C ALA A 42 11.87 -6.64 -0.25
N GLY A 43 12.93 -5.83 -0.28
CA GLY A 43 14.00 -5.89 -1.29
C GLY A 43 13.59 -5.30 -2.65
N LEU A 44 12.47 -4.58 -2.72
CA LEU A 44 11.94 -3.93 -3.93
C LEU A 44 12.49 -2.50 -4.08
N ALA A 45 13.83 -2.35 -4.05
CA ALA A 45 14.50 -1.05 -4.08
C ALA A 45 14.06 -0.11 -5.24
N PRO A 46 13.85 -0.59 -6.49
CA PRO A 46 13.35 0.28 -7.57
C PRO A 46 11.96 0.85 -7.28
N THR A 47 11.11 0.08 -6.61
CA THR A 47 9.75 0.49 -6.22
C THR A 47 9.82 1.51 -5.09
N ALA A 48 10.64 1.26 -4.05
CA ALA A 48 10.87 2.19 -2.96
C ALA A 48 11.32 3.57 -3.48
N HIS A 49 12.29 3.58 -4.40
CA HIS A 49 12.80 4.82 -5.00
C HIS A 49 11.72 5.59 -5.79
N ARG A 50 10.86 4.88 -6.53
CA ARG A 50 9.75 5.51 -7.27
C ARG A 50 8.72 6.13 -6.32
N LEU A 51 8.40 5.46 -5.22
CA LEU A 51 7.45 5.94 -4.22
C LEU A 51 7.96 7.21 -3.52
N VAL A 52 9.24 7.27 -3.17
CA VAL A 52 9.86 8.48 -2.61
C VAL A 52 9.80 9.64 -3.61
N LYS A 53 10.12 9.40 -4.89
CA LYS A 53 10.02 10.43 -5.94
C LYS A 53 8.60 10.96 -6.10
N LEU A 54 7.59 10.08 -6.01
CA LEU A 54 6.19 10.50 -6.06
C LEU A 54 5.81 11.35 -4.85
N ALA A 55 6.28 11.00 -3.65
CA ALA A 55 6.01 11.76 -2.44
C ALA A 55 6.56 13.20 -2.53
N LEU A 56 7.76 13.37 -3.08
CA LEU A 56 8.39 14.69 -3.25
C LEU A 56 7.63 15.57 -4.26
N LYS A 57 7.20 14.99 -5.38
CA LYS A 57 6.46 15.71 -6.44
C LYS A 57 5.13 16.34 -5.99
N ILE A 58 4.58 15.92 -4.86
CA ILE A 58 3.36 16.50 -4.28
C ILE A 58 3.58 17.96 -3.89
N TYR A 59 4.81 18.31 -3.52
CA TYR A 59 5.18 19.62 -2.98
C TYR A 59 5.90 20.52 -4.01
N ASP A 60 6.28 19.99 -5.17
CA ASP A 60 6.96 20.73 -6.26
C ASP A 60 6.00 21.64 -7.08
N ARG A 61 4.92 22.17 -6.48
CA ARG A 61 3.95 23.07 -7.14
C ARG A 61 3.84 24.41 -6.45
#